data_AF-A0A1Z4I3N4-F1
#
_entry.id   AF-A0A1Z4I3N4-F1
#
_cell.length_a   1.000
_cell.length_b   1.000
_cell.length_c   1.000
_cell.angle_alpha   90.00
_cell.angle_beta   90.00
_cell.angle_gamma   90.00
#
_symmetry.space_group_name_H-M   'P 1'
#
loop_
_entity.id
_entity.type
_entity.pdbx_description
1 polymer ?
#
loop_
_entity_poly.entity_id
_entity_poly.type
_entity_poly.pdbx_seq_one_letter_code
_entity_poly.pdbx_strand_id
1 'polypeptide(L)' 'MLRQGTSLVQAARFLGMDQSSLYMALQKGQIPTHKSNGRTVVSQGALLDYRARTRHL' A
#
# COMPACT_ATOMS: atom_id res chain seq x y z
N MET A 1 8.40 16.52 -10.33
CA MET A 1 7.97 15.10 -10.29
C MET A 1 6.80 14.98 -9.34
N LEU A 2 5.59 14.84 -9.85
CA LEU A 2 4.39 14.63 -9.05
C LEU A 2 4.49 13.24 -8.40
N ARG A 3 4.89 13.19 -7.12
CA ARG A 3 4.79 12.00 -6.27
C ARG A 3 3.31 11.71 -6.03
N GLN A 4 2.61 11.22 -7.05
CA GLN A 4 1.22 10.83 -6.93
C GLN A 4 1.19 9.55 -6.11
N GLY A 5 0.88 9.71 -4.84
CA GLY A 5 0.52 8.62 -3.97
C GLY A 5 -0.54 7.72 -4.61
N THR A 6 -0.27 6.42 -4.68
CA THR A 6 -1.27 5.46 -5.15
C THR A 6 -2.42 5.42 -4.16
N SER A 7 -3.65 5.66 -4.64
CA SER A 7 -4.84 5.55 -3.79
C SER A 7 -4.99 4.12 -3.26
N LEU A 8 -5.65 3.95 -2.11
CA LEU A 8 -5.92 2.63 -1.50
C LEU A 8 -6.55 1.64 -2.49
N VAL A 9 -7.49 2.11 -3.31
CA VAL A 9 -8.18 1.28 -4.30
C VAL A 9 -7.21 0.78 -5.37
N GLN A 10 -6.32 1.64 -5.86
CA GLN A 10 -5.31 1.26 -6.84
C GLN A 10 -4.25 0.34 -6.22
N ALA A 11 -3.88 0.56 -4.96
CA ALA A 11 -2.96 -0.29 -4.23
C ALA A 11 -3.51 -1.71 -4.03
N ALA A 12 -4.80 -1.83 -3.70
CA ALA A 12 -5.46 -3.13 -3.51
C ALA A 12 -5.50 -3.91 -4.82
N ARG A 13 -5.89 -3.24 -5.91
CA ARG A 13 -5.86 -3.81 -7.27
C ARG A 13 -4.47 -4.24 -7.70
N PHE A 14 -3.45 -3.43 -7.44
CA PHE A 14 -2.06 -3.76 -7.77
C PHE A 14 -1.56 -5.01 -7.04
N LEU A 15 -1.97 -5.17 -5.79
CA LEU A 15 -1.60 -6.31 -4.96
C LEU A 15 -2.50 -7.53 -5.16
N GLY A 16 -3.58 -7.43 -5.94
CA GLY A 16 -4.52 -8.53 -6.17
C GLY A 16 -5.31 -8.93 -4.92
N MET A 17 -5.53 -7.99 -4.00
CA MET A 17 -6.23 -8.21 -2.73
C MET A 17 -7.43 -7.29 -2.59
N ASP A 18 -8.37 -7.67 -1.72
CA ASP A 18 -9.49 -6.81 -1.36
C ASP A 18 -9.03 -5.60 -0.51
N GLN A 19 -9.87 -4.56 -0.48
CA GLN A 19 -9.54 -3.31 0.22
C GLN A 19 -9.45 -3.49 1.73
N SER A 20 -10.24 -4.39 2.32
CA SER A 20 -10.21 -4.70 3.76
C SER A 20 -8.90 -5.37 4.17
N SER A 21 -8.41 -6.32 3.38
CA SER A 21 -7.11 -6.97 3.57
C SER A 21 -5.97 -5.97 3.47
N LEU A 22 -6.02 -5.08 2.48
CA LEU A 22 -5.06 -3.99 2.37
C LEU A 22 -5.12 -3.06 3.60
N TYR A 23 -6.32 -2.68 4.05
CA TYR A 23 -6.51 -1.83 5.22
C TYR A 23 -5.92 -2.47 6.48
N MET A 24 -6.15 -3.77 6.68
CA MET A 24 -5.55 -4.53 7.77
C MET A 24 -4.02 -4.55 7.69
N ALA A 25 -3.43 -4.77 6.52
CA ALA A 25 -1.98 -4.75 6.36
C ALA A 25 -1.37 -3.38 6.69
N LEU A 26 -2.06 -2.29 6.32
CA LEU A 26 -1.65 -0.92 6.64
C LEU A 26 -1.79 -0.63 8.14
N GLN A 27 -2.91 -1.02 8.76
CA GLN A 27 -3.14 -0.84 10.21
C GLN A 27 -2.15 -1.63 11.06
N LYS A 28 -1.77 -2.83 10.61
CA LYS A 28 -0.73 -3.67 11.24
C LYS A 28 0.70 -3.18 10.97
N GLY A 29 0.88 -2.11 10.19
CA GLY A 29 2.20 -1.56 9.83
C GLY A 29 3.01 -2.45 8.89
N GLN A 30 2.39 -3.42 8.23
CA GLN A 30 3.06 -4.32 7.30
C GLN A 30 3.44 -3.64 5.98
N ILE A 31 2.71 -2.58 5.62
CA ILE A 31 2.98 -1.74 4.46
C ILE A 31 3.30 -0.32 4.97
N PRO A 32 4.51 0.21 4.72
CA PRO A 32 4.86 1.57 5.09
C PRO A 32 3.93 2.61 4.44
N THR A 33 3.40 3.52 5.26
CA THR A 33 2.57 4.64 4.80
C THR A 33 3.17 5.97 5.23
N HIS A 34 2.86 7.03 4.48
CA HIS A 34 3.18 8.39 4.89
C HIS A 34 1.93 9.26 4.80
N LYS A 35 1.80 10.23 5.71
CA LYS A 35 0.76 11.24 5.61
C LYS A 35 1.26 12.39 4.73
N SER A 36 0.51 12.70 3.68
CA SER A 36 0.74 13.87 2.83
C SER A 36 -0.55 14.67 2.77
N ASN A 37 -0.51 15.94 3.20
CA ASN A 37 -1.68 16.84 3.24
C ASN A 37 -2.91 16.21 3.93
N GLY A 38 -2.70 15.53 5.06
CA GLY A 38 -3.76 14.86 5.83
C GLY A 38 -4.28 13.54 5.23
N ARG A 39 -3.79 13.13 4.05
CA ARG A 39 -4.14 11.85 3.41
C ARG A 39 -3.08 10.79 3.67
N THR A 40 -3.53 9.58 3.98
CA THR A 40 -2.65 8.41 4.01
C THR A 40 -2.28 8.04 2.59
N VAL A 41 -0.98 8.03 2.31
CA VAL A 41 -0.42 7.71 1.01
C VAL A 41 0.49 6.50 1.13
N VAL A 42 0.37 5.58 0.19
CA VAL A 42 1.27 4.44 0.03
C VAL A 42 2.17 4.70 -1.17
N SER A 43 3.48 4.52 -0.99
CA SER A 43 4.43 4.61 -2.10
C SER A 43 4.40 3.32 -2.93
N GLN A 44 4.69 3.43 -4.22
CA GLN A 44 4.76 2.26 -5.09
C GLN A 44 5.86 1.28 -4.65
N GLY A 45 6.99 1.78 -4.14
CA GLY A 45 8.05 0.95 -3.57
C GLY A 45 7.57 0.11 -2.39
N ALA A 46 6.80 0.70 -1.47
CA ALA A 46 6.23 -0.03 -0.34
C ALA A 46 5.28 -1.18 -0.78
N LEU A 47 4.53 -0.98 -1.87
CA LEU A 47 3.67 -2.03 -2.44
C LEU A 47 4.49 -3.16 -3.05
N LEU A 48 5.57 -2.84 -3.78
CA LEU A 48 6.45 -3.84 -4.37
C LEU A 48 7.15 -4.69 -3.31
N ASP A 49 7.68 -4.06 -2.27
CA ASP A 49 8.34 -4.73 -1.15
C ASP A 49 7.38 -5.67 -0.42
N TYR A 50 6.15 -5.21 -0.17
CA TYR A 50 5.13 -6.05 0.46
C TYR A 50 4.79 -7.27 -0.40
N ARG A 51 4.56 -7.07 -1.71
CA ARG A 51 4.28 -8.16 -2.64
C ARG A 51 5.41 -9.19 -2.69
N ALA A 52 6.66 -8.74 -2.66
CA ALA A 52 7.81 -9.64 -2.67
C ALA A 52 7.87 -10.52 -1.41
N ARG A 53 7.52 -9.97 -0.24
CA ARG A 53 7.43 -10.71 1.03
C ARG A 53 6.26 -11.70 1.04
N THR A 54 5.08 -11.30 0.57
CA THR A 54 3.89 -12.15 0.58
C THR A 54 3.91 -13.24 -0.48
N ARG A 55 4.68 -13.09 -1.57
CA ARG A 55 4.80 -14.12 -2.62
C ARG A 55 5.75 -15.27 -2.23
N HIS A 56 6.49 -15.12 -1.14
CA HIS A 56 7.37 -16.15 -0.57
C HIS A 56 6.74 -16.92 0.59
N LEU A 57 5.48 -16.64 0.92
CA LEU A 57 4.66 -17.37 1.88
C LEU A 57 3.67 -18.26 1.14
#